data_AF-A0A0Q8LPG2-F1
#
_entry.id   AF-A0A0Q8LPG2-F1
#
_cell.length_a   1.000
_cell.length_b   1.000
_cell.length_c   1.000
_cell.angle_alpha   90.00
_cell.angle_beta   90.00
_cell.angle_gamma   90.00
#
_symmetry.space_group_name_H-M   'P 1'
#
loop_
_entity.id
_entity.type
_entity.pdbx_description
1 polymer ?
#
loop_
_entity_poly.entity_id
_entity_poly.type
_entity_poly.pdbx_seq_one_letter_code
_entity_poly.pdbx_strand_id
1 'polypeptide(L)'
;MADVMLDLERLQATRQGLSAALAEFKEAAKINDGLERAIARPDDRSALRDKASDFESAWNGKRGTLEENLQNIYDQLSSIVDGWEEWDTQTAADIDASRDTSTTNVRAV
;
A
#
# COMPACT_ATOMS: atom_id res chain seq x y z
N MET A 1 28.97 6.24 -4.76
CA MET A 1 27.80 5.45 -5.16
C MET A 1 27.28 4.79 -3.91
N ALA A 2 26.03 5.06 -3.51
CA ALA A 2 25.42 4.31 -2.42
C ALA A 2 25.17 2.89 -2.95
N ASP A 3 25.83 1.92 -2.35
CA ASP A 3 25.58 0.50 -2.61
C ASP A 3 24.26 0.18 -1.89
N VAL A 4 23.16 0.31 -2.62
CA VAL A 4 21.81 0.13 -2.09
C VAL A 4 21.48 -1.35 -2.18
N MET A 5 21.76 -2.08 -1.11
CA MET A 5 21.37 -3.48 -0.96
C MET A 5 19.85 -3.53 -0.71
N LEU A 6 19.07 -3.73 -1.78
CA LEU A 6 17.61 -3.86 -1.68
C LEU A 6 17.24 -5.31 -1.42
N ASP A 7 16.73 -5.55 -0.23
CA ASP A 7 16.06 -6.79 0.13
C ASP A 7 14.66 -6.77 -0.49
N LEU A 8 14.57 -7.18 -1.75
CA LEU A 8 13.33 -7.13 -2.54
C LEU A 8 12.23 -8.01 -1.92
N GLU A 9 12.60 -9.12 -1.29
CA GLU A 9 11.67 -10.00 -0.57
C GLU A 9 11.05 -9.25 0.63
N ARG A 10 11.86 -8.55 1.41
CA ARG A 10 11.35 -7.73 2.52
C ARG A 10 10.49 -6.55 2.06
N LEU A 11 10.82 -5.94 0.92
CA LEU A 11 9.99 -4.88 0.33
C LEU A 11 8.65 -5.44 -0.14
N GLN A 12 8.62 -6.59 -0.80
CA GLN A 12 7.38 -7.27 -1.19
C GLN A 12 6.53 -7.66 0.03
N ALA A 13 7.13 -8.21 1.08
CA ALA A 13 6.43 -8.54 2.32
C ALA A 13 5.85 -7.28 3.00
N THR A 14 6.60 -6.18 3.01
CA THR A 14 6.14 -4.90 3.55
C THR A 14 4.98 -4.33 2.72
N ARG A 15 5.05 -4.43 1.39
CA ARG A 15 3.97 -4.03 0.47
C ARG A 15 2.68 -4.79 0.76
N GLN A 16 2.77 -6.11 0.96
CA GLN A 16 1.62 -6.93 1.33
C GLN A 16 1.04 -6.54 2.69
N GLY A 17 1.88 -6.32 3.70
CA GLY A 17 1.45 -5.88 5.02
C GLY A 17 0.74 -4.52 5.00
N LEU A 18 1.26 -3.57 4.22
CA LEU A 18 0.62 -2.26 4.02
C LEU A 18 -0.74 -2.38 3.30
N SER A 19 -0.83 -3.25 2.29
CA SER A 19 -2.10 -3.53 1.60
C SER A 19 -3.16 -4.08 2.55
N ALA A 20 -2.79 -5.02 3.43
CA ALA A 20 -3.68 -5.57 4.45
C ALA A 20 -4.12 -4.49 5.46
N ALA A 21 -3.19 -3.68 5.96
CA ALA A 21 -3.51 -2.59 6.87
C ALA A 21 -4.48 -1.58 6.23
N LEU A 22 -4.25 -1.19 4.98
CA LEU A 22 -5.16 -0.31 4.23
C LEU A 22 -6.58 -0.90 4.13
N ALA A 23 -6.71 -2.19 3.85
CA ALA A 23 -7.99 -2.86 3.81
C ALA A 23 -8.70 -2.85 5.18
N GLU A 24 -7.97 -3.14 6.26
CA GLU A 24 -8.52 -3.11 7.62
C GLU A 24 -8.99 -1.70 8.02
N PHE A 25 -8.24 -0.66 7.68
CA PHE A 25 -8.66 0.72 7.93
C PHE A 25 -9.94 1.08 7.18
N LYS A 26 -10.09 0.64 5.92
CA LYS A 26 -11.32 0.84 5.14
C LYS A 26 -12.52 0.13 5.76
N GLU A 27 -12.35 -1.07 6.31
CA GLU A 27 -13.45 -1.79 6.97
C GLU A 27 -13.79 -1.20 8.34
N ALA A 28 -12.80 -0.76 9.12
CA ALA A 28 -13.01 -0.10 10.41
C ALA A 28 -13.82 1.21 10.28
N ALA A 29 -13.85 1.81 9.09
CA ALA A 29 -14.73 2.93 8.78
C ALA A 29 -16.20 2.61 9.00
N LYS A 30 -16.64 1.50 8.41
CA LYS A 30 -18.05 1.12 8.33
C LYS A 30 -18.66 0.81 9.69
N ILE A 31 -17.82 0.38 10.66
CA ILE A 31 -18.26 0.03 12.00
C ILE A 31 -18.66 1.28 12.80
N ASN A 32 -17.97 2.40 12.60
CA ASN A 32 -18.20 3.60 13.41
C ASN A 32 -19.36 4.45 12.92
N ASP A 33 -19.72 4.45 11.64
CA ASP A 33 -20.78 5.31 11.07
C ASP A 33 -22.21 5.02 11.59
N GLY A 34 -22.36 4.04 12.49
CA GLY A 34 -23.63 3.61 13.05
C GLY A 34 -23.87 3.97 14.52
N LEU A 35 -22.86 4.52 15.23
CA LEU A 35 -22.92 4.66 16.68
C LEU A 35 -23.92 5.74 17.10
N GLU A 36 -23.92 6.92 16.46
CA GLU A 36 -24.89 7.98 16.73
C GLU A 36 -26.33 7.55 16.44
N ARG A 37 -26.52 6.72 15.42
CA ARG A 37 -27.81 6.17 15.01
C ARG A 37 -28.30 5.13 16.01
N ALA A 38 -27.41 4.30 16.52
CA ALA A 38 -27.72 3.30 17.54
C ALA A 38 -28.10 3.96 18.88
N ILE A 39 -27.47 5.08 19.22
CA ILE A 39 -27.79 5.82 20.46
C ILE A 39 -29.13 6.54 20.35
N ALA A 40 -29.44 7.15 19.21
CA ALA A 40 -30.67 7.92 18.98
C ALA A 40 -30.88 9.05 20.02
N ARG A 41 -32.07 9.18 20.60
CA ARG A 41 -32.43 10.22 21.58
C ARG A 41 -33.27 9.63 22.72
N PRO A 42 -32.66 8.86 23.64
CA PRO A 42 -33.37 8.33 24.79
C PRO A 42 -33.82 9.48 25.69
N ASP A 43 -35.07 9.45 26.15
CA ASP A 43 -35.68 10.49 27.00
C ASP A 43 -35.51 11.92 26.44
N ASP A 44 -35.57 12.09 25.12
CA ASP A 44 -35.30 13.34 24.39
C ASP A 44 -33.89 13.94 24.64
N ARG A 45 -32.97 13.18 25.25
CA ARG A 45 -31.59 13.61 25.53
C ARG A 45 -30.69 13.31 24.34
N SER A 46 -29.95 14.32 23.88
CA SER A 46 -29.00 14.17 22.77
C SER A 46 -27.53 14.09 23.20
N ALA A 47 -27.19 14.39 24.46
CA ALA A 47 -25.79 14.58 24.88
C ALA A 47 -24.87 13.39 24.55
N LEU A 48 -25.33 12.15 24.72
CA LEU A 48 -24.56 10.95 24.37
C LEU A 48 -24.42 10.78 22.85
N ARG A 49 -25.50 11.04 22.11
CA ARG A 49 -25.50 11.01 20.64
C ARG A 49 -24.54 12.04 20.08
N ASP A 50 -24.58 13.26 20.59
CA ASP A 50 -23.73 14.36 20.12
C ASP A 50 -22.25 14.04 20.37
N LYS A 51 -21.93 13.43 21.52
CA LYS A 51 -20.57 12.92 21.80
C LYS A 51 -20.14 11.79 20.87
N ALA A 52 -21.05 10.89 20.50
CA ALA A 52 -20.76 9.86 19.52
C ALA A 52 -20.52 10.45 18.12
N SER A 53 -21.33 11.44 17.72
CA SER A 53 -21.17 12.16 16.45
C SER A 53 -19.83 12.90 16.37
N ASP A 54 -19.43 13.57 17.45
CA ASP A 54 -18.11 14.21 17.57
C ASP A 54 -16.97 13.20 17.40
N PHE A 55 -17.10 12.03 18.07
CA PHE A 55 -16.12 10.95 18.00
C PHE A 55 -16.03 10.35 16.59
N GLU A 56 -17.18 10.03 15.97
CA GLU A 56 -17.25 9.51 14.61
C GLU A 56 -16.58 10.46 13.62
N SER A 57 -16.88 11.77 13.71
CA SER A 57 -16.28 12.80 12.85
C SER A 57 -14.77 12.89 13.03
N ALA A 58 -14.29 12.96 14.27
CA ALA A 58 -12.86 13.04 14.57
C ALA A 58 -12.12 11.76 14.15
N TRP A 59 -12.72 10.59 14.36
CA TRP A 59 -12.16 9.31 13.94
C TRP A 59 -12.10 9.20 12.41
N ASN A 60 -13.18 9.54 11.71
CA ASN A 60 -13.22 9.56 10.25
C ASN A 60 -12.11 10.45 9.66
N GLY A 61 -11.93 11.66 10.20
CA GLY A 61 -10.87 12.56 9.76
C GLY A 61 -9.45 12.00 10.01
N LYS A 62 -9.15 11.59 11.25
CA LYS A 62 -7.82 11.05 11.60
C LYS A 62 -7.48 9.78 10.81
N ARG A 63 -8.47 8.91 10.62
CA ARG A 63 -8.30 7.67 9.86
C ARG A 63 -8.06 7.96 8.39
N GLY A 64 -8.83 8.87 7.78
CA GLY A 64 -8.62 9.27 6.39
C GLY A 64 -7.19 9.76 6.14
N THR A 65 -6.67 10.62 7.03
CA THR A 65 -5.27 11.07 6.95
C THR A 65 -4.27 9.92 7.09
N LEU A 66 -4.53 8.96 8.00
CA LEU A 66 -3.64 7.79 8.16
C LEU A 66 -3.69 6.88 6.93
N GLU A 67 -4.87 6.65 6.37
CA GLU A 67 -5.08 5.88 5.14
C GLU A 67 -4.34 6.50 3.96
N GLU A 68 -4.45 7.81 3.77
CA GLU A 68 -3.70 8.55 2.73
C GLU A 68 -2.18 8.39 2.90
N ASN A 69 -1.67 8.52 4.13
CA ASN A 69 -0.24 8.34 4.40
C ASN A 69 0.23 6.91 4.11
N LEU A 70 -0.55 5.90 4.51
CA LEU A 70 -0.24 4.50 4.23
C LEU A 70 -0.30 4.19 2.74
N GLN A 71 -1.26 4.77 2.01
CA GLN A 71 -1.37 4.65 0.56
C GLN A 71 -0.15 5.26 -0.14
N ASN A 72 0.29 6.45 0.28
CA ASN A 72 1.48 7.09 -0.29
C ASN A 72 2.74 6.23 -0.10
N ILE A 73 2.92 5.62 1.07
CA ILE A 73 4.06 4.73 1.34
C ILE A 73 3.94 3.47 0.48
N TYR A 74 2.74 2.89 0.38
CA TYR A 74 2.48 1.72 -0.46
C TYR A 74 2.80 2.01 -1.94
N ASP A 75 2.40 3.17 -2.46
CA ASP A 75 2.62 3.55 -3.84
C ASP A 75 4.11 3.74 -4.15
N GLN A 76 4.85 4.41 -3.24
CA GLN A 76 6.31 4.54 -3.36
C GLN A 76 7.00 3.19 -3.33
N LEU A 77 6.61 2.31 -2.40
CA LEU A 77 7.18 0.98 -2.28
C LEU A 77 6.89 0.12 -3.51
N SER A 78 5.67 0.20 -4.04
CA SER A 78 5.27 -0.51 -5.27
C SER A 78 6.08 -0.01 -6.45
N SER A 79 6.24 1.31 -6.61
CA SER A 79 7.07 1.88 -7.67
C SER A 79 8.52 1.42 -7.61
N ILE A 80 9.10 1.24 -6.41
CA ILE A 80 10.45 0.71 -6.25
C ILE A 80 10.50 -0.75 -6.67
N VAL A 81 9.59 -1.60 -6.17
CA VAL A 81 9.57 -3.03 -6.48
C VAL A 81 9.37 -3.25 -7.98
N ASP A 82 8.39 -2.57 -8.57
CA ASP A 82 8.05 -2.72 -9.99
C ASP A 82 9.21 -2.25 -10.89
N GLY A 83 9.88 -1.15 -10.53
CA GLY A 83 11.05 -0.67 -11.27
C GLY A 83 12.25 -1.64 -11.20
N TRP A 84 12.42 -2.36 -10.09
CA TRP A 84 13.45 -3.38 -9.97
C TRP A 84 13.12 -4.64 -10.77
N GLU A 85 11.88 -5.11 -10.72
CA GLU A 85 11.42 -6.27 -11.49
C GLU A 85 11.52 -6.00 -13.01
N GLU A 86 11.17 -4.78 -13.45
CA GLU A 86 11.33 -4.35 -14.84
C GLU A 86 12.80 -4.32 -15.25
N TRP A 87 13.66 -3.72 -14.43
CA TRP A 87 15.10 -3.66 -14.70
C TRP A 87 15.75 -5.04 -14.77
N ASP A 88 15.40 -5.95 -13.85
CA ASP A 88 15.92 -7.32 -13.82
C ASP A 88 15.51 -8.08 -15.09
N THR A 89 14.24 -7.97 -15.48
CA THR A 89 13.71 -8.60 -16.70
C THR A 89 14.39 -8.08 -17.96
N GLN A 90 14.55 -6.76 -18.09
CA GLN A 90 15.22 -6.14 -19.24
C GLN A 90 16.70 -6.55 -19.32
N THR A 91 17.39 -6.51 -18.18
CA THR A 91 18.81 -6.87 -18.11
C THR A 91 19.03 -8.35 -18.46
N ALA A 92 18.17 -9.25 -17.98
CA ALA A 92 18.23 -10.67 -18.34
C ALA A 92 18.05 -10.87 -19.85
N ALA A 93 17.06 -10.20 -20.46
CA ALA A 93 16.82 -10.26 -21.89
C ALA A 93 18.01 -9.73 -22.72
N ASP A 94 18.61 -8.62 -22.30
CA ASP A 94 19.78 -8.02 -22.95
C ASP A 94 21.01 -8.92 -22.86
N ILE A 95 21.21 -9.59 -21.71
CA ILE A 95 22.28 -10.56 -21.52
C ILE A 95 22.09 -11.77 -22.45
N ASP A 96 20.88 -12.33 -22.52
CA ASP A 96 20.60 -13.47 -23.40
C ASP A 96 20.75 -13.11 -24.89
N ALA A 97 20.26 -11.94 -25.31
CA ALA A 97 20.46 -11.43 -26.67
C ALA A 97 21.96 -11.25 -27.02
N SER A 98 22.75 -10.80 -26.05
CA SER A 98 24.21 -10.68 -26.18
C SER A 98 24.92 -12.04 -26.29
N ARG A 99 24.36 -13.10 -25.68
CA ARG A 99 24.90 -14.47 -25.77
C ARG A 99 24.60 -15.12 -27.13
N ASP A 100 23.41 -14.89 -27.68
CA ASP A 100 23.01 -15.45 -28.98
C ASP A 100 23.81 -14.84 -30.15
N THR A 101 24.07 -13.54 -30.09
CA THR A 101 24.92 -12.85 -31.07
C THR A 101 26.38 -13.33 -31.03
N SER A 102 26.92 -13.62 -29.84
CA SER A 102 28.27 -14.17 -29.68
C SER A 102 28.39 -15.60 -30.22
N THR A 103 27.37 -16.43 -30.00
CA THR A 103 27.36 -17.84 -30.45
C THR A 103 27.24 -17.94 -31.98
N THR A 104 26.48 -17.03 -32.59
CA THR A 104 26.34 -16.95 -34.06
C THR A 104 27.67 -16.59 -34.74
N ASN A 105 28.43 -15.65 -34.19
CA ASN A 105 29.74 -15.26 -34.72
C ASN A 105 30.81 -16.37 -34.60
N VAL A 106 30.76 -17.19 -33.54
CA VAL A 106 31.73 -18.29 -33.36
C VAL A 106 31.46 -19.46 -34.32
N ARG A 107 30.21 -19.67 -34.75
CA ARG A 107 29.83 -20.79 -35.62
C ARG A 107 30.00 -20.50 -37.12
N ALA A 108 30.28 -19.24 -37.47
CA ALA A 108 30.48 -18.78 -38.85
C ALA A 108 31.98 -18.72 -39.27
N VAL A 109 32.90 -19.23 -38.44
CA VAL A 109 34.35 -19.32 -38.69
C VAL A 109 34.76 -20.79 -38.74
#